data_AF-A0A8I1R521-F1
#
_entry.id   AF-A0A8I1R521-F1
#
_cell.length_a   1.000
_cell.length_b   1.000
_cell.length_c   1.000
_cell.angle_alpha   90.00
_cell.angle_beta   90.00
_cell.angle_gamma   90.00
#
_symmetry.space_group_name_H-M   'P 1'
#
loop_
_entity.id
_entity.type
_entity.pdbx_description
1 polymer ?
#
loop_
_entity_poly.entity_id
_entity_poly.type
_entity_poly.pdbx_seq_one_letter_code
_entity_poly.pdbx_strand_id
1 'polypeptide(L)'
;MDQAEAQSVKIVGIGASSCQYFLRETNGKPEVEKNFFAWAQGYMSGLLLRAPPGKDEDLDLAPDVYPLLKQAEFLRSFCTRNPDADFSDGVNDLYRTLRAPPS
;
A
#
# COMPACT_ATOMS: atom_id res chain seq x y z
N MET A 1 20.20 -7.81 26.09
CA MET A 1 19.47 -6.56 25.73
C MET A 1 19.79 -6.31 24.28
N ASP A 2 19.03 -6.92 23.36
CA ASP A 2 19.22 -6.68 21.92
C ASP A 2 18.14 -5.71 21.46
N GLN A 3 18.50 -4.42 21.44
CA GLN A 3 17.74 -3.46 20.65
C GLN A 3 18.13 -3.70 19.20
N ALA A 4 17.31 -4.44 18.46
CA ALA A 4 17.35 -4.40 17.01
C ALA A 4 16.98 -2.97 16.61
N GLU A 5 17.98 -2.16 16.25
CA GLU A 5 17.72 -0.92 15.51
C GLU A 5 16.92 -1.32 14.28
N ALA A 6 15.65 -0.88 14.24
CA ALA A 6 14.84 -1.00 13.04
C ALA A 6 15.54 -0.20 11.96
N GLN A 7 16.32 -0.87 11.12
CA GLN A 7 17.00 -0.25 10.00
C GLN A 7 15.90 0.41 9.16
N SER A 8 15.83 1.74 9.19
CA SER A 8 14.82 2.51 8.48
C SER A 8 15.16 2.44 6.99
N VAL A 9 14.70 1.36 6.34
CA VAL A 9 14.86 1.21 4.90
C VAL A 9 14.12 2.37 4.26
N LYS A 10 14.86 3.22 3.53
CA LYS A 10 14.26 4.29 2.75
C LYS A 10 13.45 3.67 1.62
N ILE A 11 12.12 3.75 1.72
CA ILE A 11 11.21 3.37 0.66
C ILE A 11 11.36 4.38 -0.49
N VAL A 12 11.49 3.88 -1.73
CA VAL A 12 11.72 4.70 -2.93
C VAL A 12 10.72 4.38 -4.03
N GLY A 13 10.55 5.33 -4.95
CA GLY A 13 9.60 5.26 -6.06
C GLY A 13 8.45 6.26 -5.91
N ILE A 14 7.57 6.34 -6.90
CA ILE A 14 6.50 7.36 -6.93
C ILE A 14 5.49 7.18 -5.77
N GLY A 15 5.27 5.94 -5.31
CA GLY A 15 4.42 5.66 -4.15
C GLY A 15 5.09 5.92 -2.79
N ALA A 16 6.33 6.39 -2.76
CA ALA A 16 6.95 6.95 -1.55
C ALA A 16 6.72 8.47 -1.41
N SER A 17 5.86 9.06 -2.26
CA SER A 17 5.49 10.47 -2.18
C SER A 17 4.32 10.71 -1.22
N SER A 18 4.09 11.97 -0.87
CA SER A 18 2.96 12.33 -0.02
C SER A 18 1.61 12.10 -0.69
N CYS A 19 0.58 11.91 0.13
CA CYS A 19 -0.80 11.82 -0.34
C CYS A 19 -1.24 13.09 -1.09
N GLN A 20 -0.79 14.28 -0.68
CA GLN A 20 -1.01 15.51 -1.43
C GLN A 20 -0.40 15.46 -2.85
N TYR A 21 0.80 14.89 -2.99
CA TYR A 21 1.41 14.70 -4.31
C TYR A 21 0.59 13.72 -5.16
N PHE A 22 0.24 12.56 -4.60
CA PHE A 22 -0.64 11.58 -5.26
C PHE A 22 -1.94 12.22 -5.76
N LEU A 23 -2.68 12.92 -4.90
CA LEU A 23 -3.98 13.52 -5.27
C LEU A 23 -3.84 14.56 -6.39
N ARG A 24 -2.80 15.39 -6.33
CA ARG A 24 -2.56 16.41 -7.38
C ARG A 24 -2.20 15.77 -8.71
N GLU A 25 -1.30 14.79 -8.71
CA GLU A 25 -0.80 14.20 -9.96
C GLU A 25 -1.80 13.26 -10.63
N THR A 26 -2.69 12.63 -9.86
CA THR A 26 -3.69 11.68 -10.38
C THR A 26 -5.02 12.33 -10.80
N ASN A 27 -5.27 13.58 -10.40
CA ASN A 27 -6.52 14.27 -10.70
C ASN A 27 -6.80 14.32 -12.22
N GLY A 28 -7.86 13.63 -12.66
CA GLY A 28 -8.23 13.51 -14.07
C GLY A 28 -7.25 12.67 -14.93
N LYS A 29 -6.29 11.98 -14.32
CA LYS A 29 -5.21 11.23 -14.99
C LYS A 29 -5.16 9.77 -14.50
N PRO A 30 -6.09 8.90 -14.96
CA PRO A 30 -6.16 7.51 -14.48
C PRO A 30 -4.89 6.70 -14.77
N GLU A 31 -4.16 7.01 -15.86
CA GLU A 31 -2.89 6.32 -16.15
C GLU A 31 -1.80 6.63 -15.11
N VAL A 32 -1.82 7.83 -14.51
CA VAL A 32 -0.90 8.16 -13.42
C VAL A 32 -1.28 7.38 -12.16
N GLU A 33 -2.57 7.31 -11.83
CA GLU A 33 -3.06 6.53 -10.68
C GLU A 33 -2.67 5.05 -10.79
N LYS A 34 -2.77 4.47 -11.99
CA LYS A 34 -2.30 3.10 -12.27
C LYS A 34 -0.82 2.90 -11.97
N ASN A 35 0.04 3.89 -12.24
CA ASN A 35 1.47 3.78 -11.92
C ASN A 35 1.73 3.75 -10.41
N PHE A 36 1.02 4.56 -9.64
CA PHE A 36 1.05 4.51 -8.18
C PHE A 36 0.54 3.17 -7.65
N PHE A 37 -0.55 2.68 -8.22
CA PHE A 37 -1.15 1.42 -7.81
C PHE A 37 -0.25 0.21 -8.15
N ALA A 38 0.36 0.18 -9.34
CA ALA A 38 1.32 -0.85 -9.72
C ALA A 38 2.54 -0.88 -8.77
N TRP A 39 3.02 0.30 -8.35
CA TRP A 39 4.06 0.38 -7.33
C TRP A 39 3.58 -0.17 -5.98
N ALA A 40 2.35 0.15 -5.56
CA ALA A 40 1.76 -0.36 -4.32
C ALA A 40 1.65 -1.89 -4.31
N GLN A 41 1.22 -2.48 -5.42
CA GLN A 41 1.15 -3.93 -5.59
C GLN A 41 2.53 -4.57 -5.45
N GLY A 42 3.55 -4.02 -6.13
CA GLY A 42 4.93 -4.52 -6.01
C GLY A 42 5.49 -4.40 -4.59
N TYR A 43 5.19 -3.30 -3.89
CA TYR A 43 5.58 -3.11 -2.50
C TYR A 43 4.93 -4.16 -1.58
N MET A 44 3.62 -4.39 -1.70
CA MET A 44 2.89 -5.40 -0.92
C MET A 44 3.40 -6.82 -1.21
N SER A 45 3.65 -7.18 -2.47
CA SER A 45 4.25 -8.47 -2.82
C SER A 45 5.63 -8.64 -2.18
N GLY A 46 6.43 -7.57 -2.14
CA GLY A 46 7.72 -7.58 -1.45
C GLY A 46 7.61 -7.74 0.07
N LEU A 47 6.57 -7.19 0.70
CA LEU A 47 6.28 -7.42 2.13
C LEU A 47 5.91 -8.88 2.37
N LEU A 48 5.02 -9.42 1.55
CA LEU A 48 4.56 -10.82 1.66
C LEU A 48 5.72 -11.81 1.47
N LEU A 49 6.58 -11.61 0.46
CA LEU A 49 7.75 -12.46 0.21
C LEU A 49 8.76 -12.48 1.35
N ARG A 50 8.81 -11.42 2.17
CA ARG A 50 9.73 -11.32 3.32
C ARG A 50 9.03 -11.60 4.65
N ALA A 51 7.76 -12.00 4.64
CA ALA A 51 7.05 -12.35 5.84
C ALA A 51 7.71 -13.60 6.49
N PRO A 52 7.86 -13.62 7.83
CA PRO A 52 8.29 -14.82 8.53
C PRO A 52 7.37 -16.02 8.24
N PRO A 53 7.88 -17.26 8.28
CA PRO A 53 7.06 -18.46 8.17
C PRO A 53 5.86 -18.42 9.15
N GLY A 54 4.68 -18.87 8.71
CA GLY A 54 3.45 -18.81 9.51
C GLY A 54 2.78 -17.44 9.58
N LYS A 55 3.38 -16.38 9.02
CA LYS A 55 2.78 -15.03 8.98
C LYS A 55 2.37 -14.68 7.55
N ASP A 56 1.14 -14.23 7.40
CA ASP A 56 0.54 -13.87 6.10
C ASP A 56 0.63 -15.03 5.08
N GLU A 57 0.78 -16.26 5.59
CA GLU A 57 0.79 -17.49 4.81
C GLU A 57 -0.60 -17.63 4.16
N ASP A 58 -0.62 -17.84 2.84
CA ASP A 58 -1.83 -17.84 2.00
C ASP A 58 -2.58 -16.49 1.88
N LEU A 59 -1.96 -15.37 2.27
CA LEU A 59 -2.54 -14.05 2.01
C LEU A 59 -2.66 -13.81 0.50
N ASP A 60 -3.89 -13.73 0.03
CA ASP A 60 -4.20 -13.26 -1.32
C ASP A 60 -4.21 -11.72 -1.34
N LEU A 61 -3.33 -11.13 -2.17
CA LEU A 61 -3.27 -9.68 -2.38
C LEU A 61 -4.27 -9.17 -3.43
N ALA A 62 -4.98 -10.06 -4.11
CA ALA A 62 -6.00 -9.73 -5.09
C ALA A 62 -7.27 -10.61 -4.94
N PRO A 63 -7.85 -10.71 -3.73
CA PRO A 63 -9.00 -11.59 -3.51
C PRO A 63 -10.24 -11.05 -4.24
N ASP A 64 -11.10 -11.94 -4.73
CA ASP A 64 -12.31 -11.58 -5.47
C ASP A 64 -13.25 -10.64 -4.69
N VAL A 65 -13.30 -10.78 -3.36
CA VAL A 65 -14.11 -9.94 -2.45
C VAL A 65 -13.55 -8.52 -2.28
N TYR A 66 -12.28 -8.31 -2.65
CA TYR A 66 -11.58 -7.03 -2.56
C TYR A 66 -10.71 -6.77 -3.80
N PRO A 67 -11.37 -6.58 -4.97
CA PRO A 67 -10.69 -6.51 -6.26
C PRO A 67 -9.82 -5.26 -6.38
N LEU A 68 -8.86 -5.30 -7.31
CA LEU A 68 -7.85 -4.24 -7.51
C LEU A 68 -8.42 -2.82 -7.63
N LEU A 69 -9.56 -2.65 -8.31
CA LEU A 69 -10.20 -1.33 -8.41
C LEU A 69 -10.66 -0.79 -7.05
N LYS A 70 -11.16 -1.66 -6.17
CA LYS A 70 -11.56 -1.31 -4.80
C LYS A 70 -10.34 -0.98 -3.94
N GLN A 71 -9.21 -1.65 -4.19
CA GLN A 71 -7.93 -1.32 -3.56
C GLN A 71 -7.40 0.06 -3.98
N ALA A 72 -7.45 0.39 -5.27
CA ALA A 72 -7.08 1.71 -5.77
C ALA A 72 -7.98 2.81 -5.16
N GLU A 73 -9.29 2.57 -5.12
CA GLU A 73 -10.25 3.47 -4.47
C GLU A 73 -9.98 3.64 -2.97
N PHE A 74 -9.59 2.57 -2.27
CA PHE A 74 -9.18 2.63 -0.87
C PHE A 74 -8.00 3.58 -0.69
N LEU A 75 -6.95 3.47 -1.52
CA LEU A 75 -5.76 4.33 -1.43
C LEU A 75 -6.09 5.79 -1.73
N ARG A 76 -6.93 6.04 -2.74
CA ARG A 76 -7.43 7.38 -3.03
C ARG A 76 -8.18 7.97 -1.84
N SER A 77 -9.08 7.19 -1.25
CA SER A 77 -9.87 7.60 -0.10
C SER A 77 -9.01 7.83 1.15
N PHE A 78 -7.98 7.00 1.35
CA PHE A 78 -6.98 7.19 2.40
C PHE A 78 -6.29 8.55 2.23
N CYS A 79 -5.81 8.86 1.03
CA CYS A 79 -5.12 10.12 0.79
C CYS A 79 -6.01 11.35 0.87
N THR A 80 -7.28 11.25 0.46
CA THR A 80 -8.25 12.34 0.64
C THR A 80 -8.47 12.67 2.12
N ARG A 81 -8.46 11.66 3.00
CA ARG A 81 -8.61 11.88 4.46
C ARG A 81 -7.32 12.30 5.15
N ASN A 82 -6.17 11.93 4.60
CA ASN A 82 -4.84 12.12 5.20
C ASN A 82 -3.88 12.80 4.21
N PRO A 83 -4.09 14.08 3.83
CA PRO A 83 -3.27 14.74 2.81
C PRO A 83 -1.79 14.86 3.19
N ASP A 84 -1.50 14.95 4.49
CA ASP A 84 -0.14 15.11 5.04
C ASP A 84 0.60 13.77 5.27
N ALA A 85 -0.08 12.63 5.08
CA ALA A 85 0.55 11.31 5.19
C ALA A 85 1.31 10.93 3.91
N ASP A 86 2.17 9.92 4.00
CA ASP A 86 2.78 9.32 2.80
C ASP A 86 1.80 8.35 2.14
N PHE A 87 1.85 8.24 0.81
CA PHE A 87 1.04 7.26 0.09
C PHE A 87 1.35 5.82 0.55
N SER A 88 2.61 5.53 0.89
CA SER A 88 3.06 4.25 1.45
C SER A 88 2.40 3.90 2.78
N ASP A 89 1.98 4.89 3.59
CA ASP A 89 1.21 4.63 4.82
C ASP A 89 -0.16 4.04 4.47
N GLY A 90 -0.80 4.57 3.42
CA GLY A 90 -2.05 4.03 2.89
C GLY A 90 -1.88 2.63 2.30
N VAL A 91 -0.75 2.35 1.63
CA VAL A 91 -0.43 1.00 1.14
C VAL A 91 -0.22 0.02 2.30
N ASN A 92 0.45 0.44 3.38
CA ASN A 92 0.58 -0.37 4.57
C ASN A 92 -0.78 -0.65 5.22
N ASP A 93 -1.67 0.34 5.26
CA ASP A 93 -3.04 0.19 5.78
C ASP A 93 -3.89 -0.76 4.92
N LEU A 94 -3.76 -0.66 3.60
CA LEU A 94 -4.35 -1.60 2.66
C LEU A 94 -3.84 -3.03 2.90
N TYR A 95 -2.53 -3.21 3.06
CA TYR A 95 -1.94 -4.51 3.37
C TYR A 95 -2.44 -5.07 4.71
N ARG A 96 -2.72 -4.22 5.72
CA ARG A 96 -3.38 -4.67 6.98
C ARG A 96 -4.83 -5.08 6.73
N THR A 97 -5.54 -4.33 5.90
CA THR A 97 -6.94 -4.59 5.55
C THR A 97 -7.11 -5.93 4.83
N LEU A 98 -6.23 -6.26 3.89
CA LEU A 98 -6.24 -7.54 3.17
C LEU A 98 -5.94 -8.74 4.08
N ARG A 99 -5.21 -8.52 5.19
CA ARG A 99 -4.93 -9.55 6.20
C ARG A 99 -6.10 -9.84 7.15
N ALA A 100 -7.06 -8.93 7.25
CA ALA A 100 -8.21 -9.16 8.11
C ALA A 100 -9.06 -10.28 7.49
N PRO A 101 -9.40 -11.35 8.24
CA PRO A 101 -10.30 -12.36 7.74
C PRO A 101 -11.63 -11.69 7.33
N PRO A 102 -12.26 -12.13 6.23
CA PRO A 102 -13.61 -11.67 5.89
C PRO A 102 -14.52 -12.01 7.07
N SER A 103 -15.04 -10.97 7.72
CA SER A 103 -16.05 -11.09 8.79
C SER A 103 -17.38 -11.56 8.24
#